data_AF-A0A925G458-F1
#
_entry.id   AF-A0A925G458-F1
#
_cell.length_a   1.000
_cell.length_b   1.000
_cell.length_c   1.000
_cell.angle_alpha   90.00
_cell.angle_beta   90.00
_cell.angle_gamma   90.00
#
_symmetry.space_group_name_H-M   'P 1'
#
loop_
_entity.id
_entity.type
_entity.pdbx_description
1 polymer ?
#
loop_
_entity_poly.entity_id
_entity_poly.type
_entity_poly.pdbx_seq_one_letter_code
_entity_poly.pdbx_strand_id
1 'polypeptide(L)'
;MKNCLFALISIISISISNTFSQTKPHKSEFGFRSENDAYLALGQDRYYTNGLFLTYRRATDQSKLTKSVNKIIWEAEAGQKMYNAQSGSIPDIKYVDRPFAAYLYAGGSLNWLYNSENTLKVTLQLGTVGPSALGKEAQTLLHDIGGFYTIKGWETQIKDELGINAEIEYNKFLYRVKSNDVDFTLTSFAGIGNTFSGIGAGILFRAGSINPLFNSASTNSTISNNAPSTSVNERESFLYAKPLLQYVAYDATTEGGLFRNDKGPITF
;
A
#
# COMPACT_ATOMS: atom_id res chain seq x y z
N MET A 1 -20.99 7.94 -32.84
CA MET A 1 -20.56 9.10 -32.03
C MET A 1 -21.63 9.37 -31.00
N LYS A 2 -21.44 8.89 -29.76
CA LYS A 2 -22.35 9.20 -28.64
C LYS A 2 -21.56 10.07 -27.67
N ASN A 3 -21.96 11.34 -27.58
CA ASN A 3 -21.44 12.29 -26.61
C ASN A 3 -21.99 11.88 -25.22
N CYS A 4 -21.16 11.26 -24.39
CA CYS A 4 -21.45 11.11 -22.96
C CYS A 4 -20.75 12.25 -22.22
N LEU A 5 -21.54 13.27 -21.89
CA LEU A 5 -21.17 14.34 -20.97
C LEU A 5 -21.03 13.70 -19.57
N PHE A 6 -19.79 13.51 -19.11
CA PHE A 6 -19.51 12.94 -17.80
C PHE A 6 -19.89 13.94 -16.70
N ALA A 7 -21.05 13.73 -16.08
CA ALA A 7 -21.34 14.30 -14.77
C ALA A 7 -20.72 13.37 -13.71
N LEU A 8 -19.59 13.79 -13.14
CA LEU A 8 -19.02 13.16 -11.95
C LEU A 8 -20.00 13.41 -10.79
N ILE A 9 -20.92 12.48 -10.53
CA ILE A 9 -21.77 12.53 -9.35
C ILE A 9 -20.90 12.09 -8.17
N SER A 10 -20.19 13.05 -7.57
CA SER A 10 -19.71 12.88 -6.20
C SER A 10 -20.93 12.82 -5.30
N ILE A 11 -21.31 11.62 -4.85
CA ILE A 11 -22.23 11.46 -3.72
C ILE A 11 -21.46 11.90 -2.48
N ILE A 12 -21.46 13.20 -2.24
CA ILE A 12 -21.08 13.78 -0.97
C ILE A 12 -22.31 13.63 -0.07
N SER A 13 -22.42 12.48 0.58
CA SER A 13 -23.34 12.34 1.72
C SER A 13 -22.72 13.09 2.90
N ILE A 14 -22.99 14.40 3.00
CA ILE A 14 -22.72 15.16 4.23
C ILE A 14 -23.79 14.73 5.24
N SER A 15 -23.49 13.67 5.97
CA SER A 15 -24.14 13.40 7.24
C SER A 15 -23.56 14.39 8.24
N ILE A 16 -24.28 15.47 8.54
CA ILE A 16 -23.95 16.39 9.64
C ILE A 16 -24.27 15.66 10.95
N SER A 17 -23.39 14.76 11.33
CA SER A 17 -23.34 14.25 12.69
C SER A 17 -22.57 15.27 13.52
N ASN A 18 -23.16 15.75 14.62
CA ASN A 18 -22.43 16.50 15.64
C ASN A 18 -21.38 15.58 16.25
N THR A 19 -20.20 15.48 15.61
CA THR A 19 -19.07 14.73 16.13
C THR A 19 -18.35 15.61 17.13
N PHE A 20 -18.42 15.24 18.40
CA PHE A 20 -17.50 15.76 19.39
C PHE A 20 -16.09 15.32 19.00
N SER A 21 -15.21 16.27 18.70
CA SER A 21 -13.78 16.01 18.52
C SER A 21 -13.24 15.43 19.83
N GLN A 22 -12.90 14.13 19.84
CA GLN A 22 -12.28 13.52 21.01
C GLN A 22 -10.83 13.99 21.10
N THR A 23 -10.49 14.62 22.21
CA THR A 23 -9.12 15.09 22.54
C THR A 23 -8.17 13.96 22.91
N LYS A 24 -8.66 12.70 22.97
CA LYS A 24 -7.86 11.53 23.32
C LYS A 24 -7.53 10.72 22.07
N PRO A 25 -6.26 10.36 21.87
CA PRO A 25 -5.87 9.54 20.73
C PRO A 25 -6.54 8.17 20.79
N HIS A 26 -6.97 7.67 19.63
CA HIS A 26 -7.59 6.36 19.51
C HIS A 26 -6.56 5.24 19.66
N LYS A 27 -6.98 4.12 20.26
CA LYS A 27 -6.14 2.92 20.42
C LYS A 27 -6.09 2.04 19.18
N SER A 28 -7.10 2.16 18.33
CA SER A 28 -7.34 1.33 17.17
C SER A 28 -7.87 2.16 16.02
N GLU A 29 -7.59 1.71 14.81
CA GLU A 29 -8.00 2.34 13.55
C GLU A 29 -8.45 1.27 12.57
N PHE A 30 -9.55 1.54 11.88
CA PHE A 30 -9.94 0.84 10.66
C PHE A 30 -9.64 1.76 9.47
N GLY A 31 -9.07 1.19 8.42
CA GLY A 31 -8.70 1.93 7.22
C GLY A 31 -9.14 1.22 5.95
N PHE A 32 -9.43 2.01 4.94
CA PHE A 32 -9.63 1.58 3.57
C PHE A 32 -8.72 2.42 2.68
N ARG A 33 -8.00 1.78 1.76
CA ARG A 33 -7.17 2.45 0.77
C ARG A 33 -7.50 1.91 -0.62
N SER A 34 -7.65 2.83 -1.56
CA SER A 34 -7.79 2.53 -2.98
C SER A 34 -6.69 3.23 -3.75
N GLU A 35 -6.05 2.49 -4.64
CA GLU A 35 -5.02 2.96 -5.56
C GLU A 35 -5.51 2.66 -6.98
N ASN A 36 -5.42 3.63 -7.89
CA ASN A 36 -5.84 3.44 -9.28
C ASN A 36 -5.11 4.41 -10.21
N ASP A 37 -4.63 3.93 -11.36
CA ASP A 37 -3.96 4.76 -12.36
C ASP A 37 -4.91 5.73 -13.08
N ALA A 38 -6.23 5.46 -13.05
CA ALA A 38 -7.26 6.37 -13.53
C ALA A 38 -7.41 7.66 -12.71
N TYR A 39 -6.90 7.73 -11.47
CA TYR A 39 -7.03 8.94 -10.63
C TYR A 39 -6.30 10.16 -11.17
N LEU A 40 -5.35 9.95 -12.08
CA LEU A 40 -4.68 11.02 -12.80
C LEU A 40 -5.53 11.59 -13.96
N ALA A 41 -6.68 10.96 -14.26
CA ALA A 41 -7.54 11.29 -15.39
C ALA A 41 -6.82 11.29 -16.75
N LEU A 42 -5.72 10.53 -16.86
CA LEU A 42 -4.93 10.39 -18.09
C LEU A 42 -5.41 9.26 -19.00
N GLY A 43 -6.49 8.55 -18.62
CA GLY A 43 -7.02 7.41 -19.38
C GLY A 43 -6.03 6.24 -19.46
N GLN A 44 -5.28 5.99 -18.38
CA GLN A 44 -4.33 4.90 -18.27
C GLN A 44 -4.98 3.72 -17.56
N ASP A 45 -4.69 2.51 -18.05
CA ASP A 45 -5.12 1.22 -17.50
C ASP A 45 -4.01 0.21 -17.80
N ARG A 46 -2.82 0.50 -17.26
CA ARG A 46 -1.55 -0.13 -17.66
C ARG A 46 -0.67 -0.44 -16.46
N TYR A 47 0.13 -1.50 -16.58
CA TYR A 47 1.08 -1.89 -15.53
C TYR A 47 0.38 -2.12 -14.19
N TYR A 48 0.73 -1.41 -13.12
CA TYR A 48 -0.05 -1.44 -11.89
C TYR A 48 -1.29 -0.54 -12.04
N THR A 49 -2.46 -1.15 -12.21
CA THR A 49 -3.70 -0.41 -12.50
C THR A 49 -4.58 -0.22 -11.28
N ASN A 50 -4.60 -1.19 -10.35
CA ASN A 50 -5.51 -1.11 -9.21
C ASN A 50 -4.95 -1.78 -7.96
N GLY A 51 -5.27 -1.18 -6.80
CA GLY A 51 -5.07 -1.78 -5.49
C GLY A 51 -6.20 -1.42 -4.55
N LEU A 52 -6.72 -2.41 -3.81
CA LEU A 52 -7.73 -2.22 -2.76
C LEU A 52 -7.23 -2.86 -1.47
N PHE A 53 -7.29 -2.12 -0.36
CA PHE A 53 -6.74 -2.55 0.92
C PHE A 53 -7.69 -2.23 2.06
N LEU A 54 -7.88 -3.20 2.96
CA LEU A 54 -8.58 -3.05 4.22
C LEU A 54 -7.60 -3.29 5.35
N THR A 55 -7.52 -2.36 6.29
CA THR A 55 -6.56 -2.43 7.40
C THR A 55 -7.25 -2.28 8.74
N TYR A 56 -6.80 -3.06 9.73
CA TYR A 56 -7.07 -2.80 11.14
C TYR A 56 -5.75 -2.67 11.88
N ARG A 57 -5.58 -1.57 12.62
CA ARG A 57 -4.38 -1.28 13.40
C ARG A 57 -4.73 -1.12 14.86
N ARG A 58 -3.80 -1.50 15.74
CA ARG A 58 -3.94 -1.26 17.18
C ARG A 58 -2.59 -1.03 17.85
N ALA A 59 -2.54 0.02 18.67
CA ALA A 59 -1.40 0.31 19.52
C ALA A 59 -1.41 -0.60 20.75
N THR A 60 -0.26 -1.22 21.06
CA THR A 60 -0.06 -1.91 22.33
C THR A 60 -0.03 -0.91 23.49
N ASP A 61 -0.18 -1.42 24.72
CA ASP A 61 -0.13 -0.60 25.93
C ASP A 61 1.28 -0.03 26.13
N GLN A 62 1.44 1.27 25.86
CA GLN A 62 2.74 1.95 25.84
C GLN A 62 3.36 2.05 27.24
N SER A 63 2.54 1.98 28.30
CA SER A 63 3.02 1.97 29.68
C SER A 63 3.83 0.72 30.04
N LYS A 64 3.73 -0.35 29.23
CA LYS A 64 4.41 -1.64 29.43
C LYS A 64 5.65 -1.81 28.54
N LEU A 65 5.98 -0.81 27.73
CA LEU A 65 7.11 -0.87 26.81
C LEU A 65 8.43 -0.52 27.52
N THR A 66 9.54 -0.95 26.93
CA THR A 66 10.87 -0.56 27.39
C THR A 66 11.12 0.91 27.10
N LYS A 67 12.02 1.55 27.85
CA LYS A 67 12.33 2.99 27.71
C LYS A 67 12.82 3.43 26.32
N SER A 68 13.29 2.51 25.47
CA SER A 68 13.76 2.83 24.11
C SER A 68 12.65 2.79 23.06
N VAL A 69 11.58 2.02 23.30
CA VAL A 69 10.47 1.84 22.37
C VAL A 69 9.35 2.79 22.77
N ASN A 70 9.00 3.72 21.88
CA ASN A 70 7.90 4.66 22.11
C ASN A 70 6.56 3.95 21.96
N LYS A 71 6.43 3.14 20.90
CA LYS A 71 5.15 2.57 20.48
C LYS A 71 5.37 1.28 19.69
N ILE A 72 4.48 0.31 19.89
CA ILE A 72 4.37 -0.86 19.01
C ILE A 72 2.94 -0.88 18.47
N ILE A 73 2.81 -0.98 17.15
CA ILE A 73 1.52 -1.12 16.47
C ILE A 73 1.51 -2.49 15.79
N TRP A 74 0.45 -3.26 16.03
CA TRP A 74 0.15 -4.39 15.18
C TRP A 74 -0.93 -4.01 14.17
N GLU A 75 -0.81 -4.57 12.98
CA GLU A 75 -1.71 -4.31 11.85
C GLU A 75 -2.11 -5.66 11.25
N ALA A 76 -3.39 -5.79 10.93
CA ALA A 76 -3.89 -6.82 10.02
C ALA A 76 -4.35 -6.11 8.74
N GLU A 77 -4.02 -6.69 7.59
CA GLU A 77 -4.37 -6.16 6.28
C GLU A 77 -4.91 -7.28 5.38
N ALA A 78 -5.94 -6.98 4.60
CA ALA A 78 -6.33 -7.75 3.44
C ALA A 78 -6.24 -6.85 2.21
N GLY A 79 -5.64 -7.34 1.13
CA GLY A 79 -5.39 -6.52 -0.06
C GLY A 79 -5.50 -7.30 -1.36
N GLN A 80 -5.94 -6.61 -2.41
CA GLN A 80 -5.87 -7.07 -3.79
C GLN A 80 -5.05 -6.07 -4.59
N LYS A 81 -4.09 -6.55 -5.37
CA LYS A 81 -3.31 -5.76 -6.33
C LYS A 81 -3.55 -6.31 -7.73
N MET A 82 -3.61 -5.43 -8.72
CA MET A 82 -3.97 -5.78 -10.08
C MET A 82 -3.02 -5.15 -11.09
N TYR A 83 -2.71 -5.94 -12.10
CA TYR A 83 -1.66 -5.68 -13.04
C TYR A 83 -2.12 -5.99 -14.45
N ASN A 84 -2.04 -4.99 -15.32
CA ASN A 84 -2.24 -5.14 -16.76
C ASN A 84 -0.88 -5.12 -17.48
N ALA A 85 -0.94 -5.45 -18.77
CA ALA A 85 0.07 -5.11 -19.75
C ALA A 85 0.09 -3.58 -20.04
N GLN A 86 0.74 -3.16 -21.13
CA GLN A 86 0.72 -1.78 -21.63
C GLN A 86 -0.67 -1.20 -21.92
N SER A 87 -1.72 -2.03 -21.94
CA SER A 87 -3.12 -1.65 -22.12
C SER A 87 -4.05 -2.69 -21.49
N GLY A 88 -5.21 -2.25 -20.99
CA GLY A 88 -6.32 -3.12 -20.56
C GLY A 88 -7.07 -3.80 -21.72
N SER A 89 -6.84 -3.37 -22.96
CA SER A 89 -7.40 -4.02 -24.15
C SER A 89 -6.31 -4.28 -25.17
N ILE A 90 -5.81 -5.51 -25.19
CA ILE A 90 -4.80 -6.00 -26.12
C ILE A 90 -5.45 -6.88 -27.19
N PRO A 91 -5.21 -6.62 -28.49
CA PRO A 91 -5.86 -7.38 -29.56
C PRO A 91 -5.26 -8.77 -29.81
N ASP A 92 -4.02 -9.01 -29.40
CA ASP A 92 -3.26 -10.24 -29.68
C ASP A 92 -2.14 -10.43 -28.64
N ILE A 93 -1.90 -11.67 -28.21
CA ILE A 93 -0.88 -12.03 -27.21
C ILE A 93 0.53 -11.55 -27.59
N LYS A 94 0.85 -11.41 -28.88
CA LYS A 94 2.17 -10.90 -29.33
C LYS A 94 2.46 -9.45 -28.93
N TYR A 95 1.45 -8.69 -28.52
CA TYR A 95 1.59 -7.31 -28.04
C TYR A 95 1.61 -7.22 -26.50
N VAL A 96 1.60 -8.35 -25.80
CA VAL A 96 1.69 -8.39 -24.34
C VAL A 96 3.15 -8.18 -23.94
N ASP A 97 3.43 -7.08 -23.24
CA ASP A 97 4.75 -6.73 -22.70
C ASP A 97 4.95 -7.17 -21.26
N ARG A 98 3.86 -7.56 -20.58
CA ARG A 98 3.83 -8.34 -19.34
C ARG A 98 2.47 -9.02 -19.17
N PRO A 99 2.39 -10.13 -18.44
CA PRO A 99 1.12 -10.84 -18.26
C PRO A 99 0.12 -10.00 -17.48
N PHE A 100 -1.16 -10.29 -17.66
CA PHE A 100 -2.16 -9.88 -16.70
C PHE A 100 -1.97 -10.66 -15.40
N ALA A 101 -2.13 -10.00 -14.27
CA ALA A 101 -1.99 -10.65 -12.98
C ALA A 101 -2.82 -9.93 -11.93
N ALA A 102 -3.23 -10.69 -10.93
CA ALA A 102 -3.68 -10.14 -9.66
C ALA A 102 -2.99 -10.89 -8.52
N TYR A 103 -2.86 -10.21 -7.38
CA TYR A 103 -2.39 -10.77 -6.12
C TYR A 103 -3.39 -10.43 -5.03
N LEU A 104 -4.04 -11.45 -4.46
CA LEU A 104 -4.98 -11.32 -3.35
C LEU A 104 -4.34 -11.92 -2.10
N TYR A 105 -4.29 -11.17 -1.00
CA TYR A 105 -3.61 -11.61 0.20
C TYR A 105 -4.30 -11.15 1.48
N ALA A 106 -3.98 -11.85 2.55
CA ALA A 106 -4.12 -11.39 3.92
C ALA A 106 -2.74 -11.39 4.58
N GLY A 107 -2.50 -10.43 5.45
CA GLY A 107 -1.21 -10.27 6.11
C GLY A 107 -1.32 -9.58 7.44
N GLY A 108 -0.20 -9.63 8.17
CA GLY A 108 -0.05 -8.94 9.43
C GLY A 108 1.31 -8.28 9.53
N SER A 109 1.39 -7.19 10.27
CA SER A 109 2.67 -6.55 10.56
C SER A 109 2.80 -6.09 12.00
N LEU A 110 4.04 -6.01 12.45
CA LEU A 110 4.43 -5.40 13.72
C LEU A 110 5.36 -4.23 13.40
N ASN A 111 5.00 -3.04 13.89
CA ASN A 111 5.77 -1.81 13.71
C ASN A 111 6.25 -1.31 15.06
N TRP A 112 7.56 -1.39 15.29
CA TRP A 112 8.26 -0.82 16.43
C TRP A 112 8.71 0.61 16.09
N LEU A 113 8.25 1.55 16.87
CA LEU A 113 8.54 2.98 16.74
C LEU A 113 9.37 3.39 17.95
N TYR A 114 10.61 3.80 17.73
CA TYR A 114 11.58 4.10 18.79
C TYR A 114 11.55 5.57 19.17
N ASN A 115 11.97 5.89 20.41
CA ASN A 115 12.12 7.28 20.86
C ASN A 115 13.18 8.06 20.05
N SER A 116 14.09 7.35 19.36
CA SER A 116 15.04 7.94 18.42
C SER A 116 14.44 8.26 17.04
N GLU A 117 13.12 8.09 16.88
CA GLU A 117 12.37 8.19 15.61
C GLU A 117 12.72 7.13 14.57
N ASN A 118 13.64 6.22 14.87
CA ASN A 118 13.81 5.05 14.04
C ASN A 118 12.52 4.21 14.06
N THR A 119 12.26 3.49 12.99
CA THR A 119 11.17 2.53 12.94
C THR A 119 11.66 1.21 12.37
N LEU A 120 11.08 0.12 12.86
CA LEU A 120 11.27 -1.23 12.33
C LEU A 120 9.89 -1.83 12.12
N LYS A 121 9.58 -2.24 10.89
CA LYS A 121 8.35 -2.94 10.54
C LYS A 121 8.70 -4.32 10.02
N VAL A 122 8.02 -5.35 10.52
CA VAL A 122 8.09 -6.71 9.99
C VAL A 122 6.71 -7.09 9.53
N THR A 123 6.59 -7.56 8.30
CA THR A 123 5.33 -7.91 7.64
C THR A 123 5.39 -9.35 7.13
N LEU A 124 4.30 -10.09 7.32
CA LEU A 124 4.07 -11.41 6.73
C LEU A 124 2.77 -11.38 5.93
N GLN A 125 2.79 -11.97 4.74
CA GLN A 125 1.62 -12.07 3.86
C GLN A 125 1.44 -13.50 3.36
N LEU A 126 0.20 -13.95 3.34
CA LEU A 126 -0.24 -15.19 2.72
C LEU A 126 -1.35 -14.84 1.71
N GLY A 127 -1.21 -15.30 0.48
CA GLY A 127 -2.13 -14.95 -0.59
C GLY A 127 -2.04 -15.87 -1.78
N THR A 128 -2.58 -15.43 -2.90
CA THR A 128 -2.45 -16.12 -4.18
C THR A 128 -2.28 -15.12 -5.31
N VAL A 129 -1.47 -15.48 -6.31
CA VAL A 129 -1.53 -14.86 -7.63
C VAL A 129 -2.49 -15.64 -8.55
N GLY A 130 -2.85 -15.10 -9.71
CA GLY A 130 -3.60 -15.80 -10.77
C GLY A 130 -5.13 -15.64 -10.69
N PRO A 131 -5.92 -16.49 -11.39
CA PRO A 131 -7.38 -16.45 -11.38
C PRO A 131 -8.03 -16.42 -9.99
N SER A 132 -7.50 -17.18 -9.03
CA SER A 132 -7.97 -17.23 -7.64
C SER A 132 -7.75 -15.91 -6.89
N ALA A 133 -6.95 -14.99 -7.44
CA ALA A 133 -6.83 -13.64 -6.92
C ALA A 133 -7.99 -12.72 -7.34
N LEU A 134 -8.93 -13.20 -8.16
CA LEU A 134 -10.18 -12.52 -8.56
C LEU A 134 -9.98 -11.18 -9.28
N GLY A 135 -8.87 -11.04 -10.00
CA GLY A 135 -8.54 -9.79 -10.68
C GLY A 135 -9.50 -9.47 -11.83
N LYS A 136 -9.80 -10.47 -12.66
CA LYS A 136 -10.71 -10.33 -13.80
C LYS A 136 -12.09 -9.87 -13.38
N GLU A 137 -12.64 -10.52 -12.37
CA GLU A 137 -13.96 -10.28 -11.82
C GLU A 137 -14.04 -8.86 -11.24
N ALA A 138 -13.04 -8.47 -10.44
CA ALA A 138 -12.99 -7.14 -9.85
C ALA A 138 -12.86 -6.02 -10.90
N GLN A 139 -11.97 -6.18 -11.88
CA GLN A 139 -11.79 -5.17 -12.93
C GLN A 139 -13.03 -5.05 -13.82
N THR A 140 -13.60 -6.18 -14.21
CA THR A 140 -14.82 -6.22 -15.04
C THR A 140 -15.96 -5.53 -14.32
N LEU A 141 -16.16 -5.81 -13.02
CA LEU A 141 -17.17 -5.15 -12.21
C LEU A 141 -16.98 -3.64 -12.16
N LEU A 142 -15.74 -3.17 -11.91
CA LEU A 142 -15.44 -1.74 -11.87
C LEU A 142 -15.64 -1.06 -13.23
N HIS A 143 -15.27 -1.73 -14.32
CA HIS A 143 -15.47 -1.22 -15.67
C HIS A 143 -16.94 -1.16 -16.06
N ASP A 144 -17.72 -2.18 -15.70
CA ASP A 144 -19.16 -2.22 -15.96
C ASP A 144 -19.90 -1.15 -15.16
N ILE A 145 -19.57 -0.98 -13.87
CA ILE A 145 -20.14 0.08 -13.02
C ILE A 145 -19.74 1.47 -13.55
N GLY A 146 -18.47 1.64 -13.96
CA GLY A 146 -17.94 2.90 -14.48
C GLY A 146 -18.36 3.23 -15.92
N GLY A 147 -18.95 2.28 -16.65
CA GLY A 147 -19.24 2.42 -18.08
C GLY A 147 -17.98 2.50 -18.96
N PHE A 148 -16.88 1.88 -18.51
CA PHE A 148 -15.63 1.81 -19.25
C PHE A 148 -15.66 0.69 -20.32
N TYR A 149 -14.61 0.65 -21.14
CA TYR A 149 -14.50 -0.36 -22.19
C TYR A 149 -14.28 -1.77 -21.60
N THR A 150 -14.65 -2.80 -22.36
CA THR A 150 -14.41 -4.20 -21.98
C THR A 150 -12.93 -4.53 -22.03
N ILE A 151 -12.41 -5.03 -20.91
CA ILE A 151 -11.03 -5.52 -20.80
C ILE A 151 -10.85 -6.78 -21.65
N LYS A 152 -9.75 -6.80 -22.43
CA LYS A 152 -9.35 -7.93 -23.28
C LYS A 152 -7.87 -8.19 -23.03
N GLY A 153 -7.57 -9.16 -22.18
CA GLY A 153 -6.21 -9.40 -21.72
C GLY A 153 -6.11 -10.42 -20.59
N TRP A 154 -7.19 -10.64 -19.83
CA TRP A 154 -7.25 -11.66 -18.77
C TRP A 154 -7.06 -13.09 -19.27
N GLU A 155 -7.26 -13.33 -20.56
CA GLU A 155 -6.90 -14.56 -21.27
C GLU A 155 -5.39 -14.82 -21.29
N THR A 156 -4.55 -13.82 -21.03
CA THR A 156 -3.08 -13.91 -20.95
C THR A 156 -2.56 -13.98 -19.52
N GLN A 157 -3.46 -14.09 -18.53
CA GLN A 157 -3.08 -14.03 -17.13
C GLN A 157 -2.20 -15.22 -16.68
N ILE A 158 -1.34 -14.97 -15.71
CA ILE A 158 -0.56 -16.02 -15.04
C ILE A 158 -1.45 -17.01 -14.28
N LYS A 159 -0.97 -18.23 -14.06
CA LYS A 159 -1.67 -19.27 -13.28
C LYS A 159 -1.54 -19.10 -11.76
N ASP A 160 -2.44 -19.76 -11.02
CA ASP A 160 -2.61 -19.64 -9.57
C ASP A 160 -1.46 -20.20 -8.73
N GLU A 161 -0.71 -19.38 -7.97
CA GLU A 161 0.23 -19.86 -6.92
C GLU A 161 -0.17 -19.33 -5.57
N LEU A 162 -0.14 -20.21 -4.57
CA LEU A 162 -0.11 -19.77 -3.18
C LEU A 162 1.18 -18.96 -2.95
N GLY A 163 1.02 -17.71 -2.53
CA GLY A 163 2.10 -16.79 -2.22
C GLY A 163 2.32 -16.65 -0.73
N ILE A 164 3.57 -16.78 -0.28
CA ILE A 164 4.02 -16.42 1.05
C ILE A 164 5.17 -15.42 0.93
N ASN A 165 5.05 -14.29 1.62
CA ASN A 165 6.05 -13.22 1.58
C ASN A 165 6.35 -12.75 3.00
N ALA A 166 7.62 -12.44 3.26
CA ALA A 166 8.10 -11.79 4.46
C ALA A 166 8.88 -10.55 4.07
N GLU A 167 8.63 -9.43 4.77
CA GLU A 167 9.31 -8.17 4.53
C GLU A 167 9.74 -7.53 5.85
N ILE A 168 10.93 -6.93 5.83
CA ILE A 168 11.43 -6.05 6.88
C ILE A 168 11.63 -4.65 6.28
N GLU A 169 11.06 -3.63 6.91
CA GLU A 169 11.33 -2.21 6.63
C GLU A 169 12.01 -1.59 7.84
N TYR A 170 13.14 -0.92 7.61
CA TYR A 170 13.85 -0.16 8.62
C TYR A 170 13.99 1.29 8.17
N ASN A 171 13.45 2.21 8.96
CA ASN A 171 13.61 3.64 8.78
C ASN A 171 14.58 4.17 9.82
N LYS A 172 15.73 4.66 9.36
CA LYS A 172 16.72 5.34 10.20
C LYS A 172 16.52 6.84 10.10
N PHE A 173 16.03 7.44 11.17
CA PHE A 173 15.93 8.89 11.26
C PHE A 173 17.33 9.51 11.16
N LEU A 174 17.49 10.49 10.27
CA LEU A 174 18.79 11.10 10.02
C LEU A 174 18.90 12.43 10.75
N TYR A 175 18.00 13.35 10.43
CA TYR A 175 18.09 14.72 10.92
C TYR A 175 16.77 15.46 10.76
N ARG A 176 16.47 16.33 11.73
CA ARG A 176 15.44 17.37 11.65
C ARG A 176 16.08 18.74 11.82
N VAL A 177 15.72 19.67 10.96
CA VAL A 177 16.24 21.05 11.02
C VAL A 177 15.76 21.73 12.30
N LYS A 178 16.48 22.76 12.75
CA LYS A 178 16.17 23.46 14.02
C LYS A 178 14.75 24.04 14.10
N SER A 179 14.16 24.43 12.97
CA SER A 179 12.78 24.92 12.87
C SER A 179 11.71 23.84 13.05
N ASN A 180 12.10 22.57 13.13
CA ASN A 180 11.22 21.39 13.27
C ASN A 180 10.19 21.19 12.16
N ASP A 181 10.34 21.90 11.05
CA ASP A 181 9.42 21.87 9.90
C ASP A 181 9.95 21.01 8.74
N VAL A 182 11.20 20.56 8.80
CA VAL A 182 11.81 19.70 7.77
C VAL A 182 12.58 18.56 8.41
N ASP A 183 12.41 17.33 7.90
CA ASP A 183 13.25 16.21 8.26
C ASP A 183 13.57 15.24 7.13
N PHE A 184 14.60 14.42 7.41
CA PHE A 184 15.16 13.44 6.50
C PHE A 184 15.29 12.10 7.23
N THR A 185 14.88 11.03 6.54
CA THR A 185 14.93 9.66 7.06
C THR A 185 15.42 8.73 5.95
N LEU A 186 16.41 7.90 6.25
CA LEU A 186 16.81 6.82 5.36
C LEU A 186 15.79 5.69 5.52
N THR A 187 15.09 5.36 4.44
CA THR A 187 14.17 4.22 4.38
C THR A 187 14.85 3.07 3.67
N SER A 188 14.68 1.85 4.18
CA SER A 188 15.22 0.65 3.55
C SER A 188 14.28 -0.52 3.81
N PHE A 189 14.16 -1.42 2.84
CA PHE A 189 13.37 -2.63 3.00
C PHE A 189 14.06 -3.82 2.33
N ALA A 190 13.80 -5.01 2.84
CA ALA A 190 14.16 -6.28 2.21
C ALA A 190 12.98 -7.24 2.31
N GLY A 191 12.61 -7.84 1.18
CA GLY A 191 11.52 -8.80 1.06
C GLY A 191 12.01 -10.11 0.48
N ILE A 192 11.49 -11.21 1.02
CA ILE A 192 11.70 -12.56 0.48
C ILE A 192 10.37 -13.30 0.45
N GLY A 193 10.12 -13.97 -0.67
CA GLY A 193 8.90 -14.72 -0.87
C GLY A 193 8.81 -15.29 -2.28
N ASN A 194 7.84 -16.17 -2.47
CA ASN A 194 7.54 -16.74 -3.78
C ASN A 194 6.47 -15.94 -4.54
N THR A 195 6.14 -14.72 -4.08
CA THR A 195 5.43 -13.74 -4.91
C THR A 195 6.33 -12.54 -5.23
N PHE A 196 6.98 -11.98 -4.22
CA PHE A 196 7.86 -10.84 -4.39
C PHE A 196 9.15 -11.05 -3.57
N SER A 197 10.30 -10.87 -4.23
CA SER A 197 11.59 -10.79 -3.54
C SER A 197 12.39 -9.61 -4.07
N GLY A 198 13.04 -8.90 -3.17
CA GLY A 198 13.80 -7.71 -3.54
C GLY A 198 14.31 -6.94 -2.34
N ILE A 199 15.08 -5.91 -2.61
CA ILE A 199 15.62 -5.00 -1.61
C ILE A 199 15.60 -3.59 -2.17
N GLY A 200 15.42 -2.60 -1.30
CA GLY A 200 15.51 -1.21 -1.73
C GLY A 200 15.88 -0.27 -0.61
N ALA A 201 16.34 0.91 -0.99
CA ALA A 201 16.68 1.99 -0.08
C ALA A 201 16.43 3.34 -0.73
N GLY A 202 16.12 4.34 0.10
CA GLY A 202 15.74 5.66 -0.35
C GLY A 202 15.75 6.67 0.78
N ILE A 203 15.43 7.92 0.46
CA ILE A 203 15.35 8.99 1.45
C ILE A 203 13.91 9.49 1.49
N LEU A 204 13.29 9.44 2.66
CA LEU A 204 12.07 10.17 2.95
C LEU A 204 12.44 11.59 3.38
N PHE A 205 11.93 12.56 2.64
CA PHE A 205 11.93 13.98 2.96
C PHE A 205 10.51 14.40 3.35
N ARG A 206 10.36 15.17 4.43
CA ARG A 206 9.09 15.79 4.83
C ARG A 206 9.28 17.27 5.13
N ALA A 207 8.31 18.08 4.74
CA ALA A 207 8.29 19.53 4.98
C ALA A 207 6.89 20.05 5.35
N GLY A 208 6.75 20.75 6.48
CA GLY A 208 5.50 21.34 6.94
C GLY A 208 5.34 21.26 8.47
N SER A 209 4.09 21.24 8.94
CA SER A 209 3.79 20.93 10.34
C SER A 209 3.85 19.41 10.51
N ILE A 210 5.04 18.92 10.85
CA ILE A 210 5.36 17.49 10.98
C ILE A 210 5.39 17.05 12.43
N ASN A 211 4.93 15.83 12.69
CA ASN A 211 5.16 15.16 13.97
C ASN A 211 6.36 14.20 13.88
N PRO A 212 6.94 13.84 15.04
CA PRO A 212 7.93 12.77 15.11
C PRO A 212 7.42 11.48 14.47
N LEU A 213 8.31 10.66 13.90
CA LEU A 213 7.92 9.44 13.18
C LEU A 213 7.15 8.43 14.03
N PHE A 214 7.25 8.46 15.36
CA PHE A 214 6.45 7.61 16.26
C PHE A 214 5.01 8.12 16.48
N ASN A 215 4.66 9.30 15.94
CA ASN A 215 3.33 9.89 16.03
C ASN A 215 2.94 10.68 14.76
N SER A 216 3.24 10.13 13.60
CA SER A 216 2.99 10.76 12.30
C SER A 216 2.10 9.91 11.40
N ALA A 217 1.29 10.57 10.58
CA ALA A 217 0.54 9.94 9.50
C ALA A 217 1.46 9.26 8.47
N SER A 218 2.68 9.76 8.24
CA SER A 218 3.61 9.17 7.26
C SER A 218 4.08 7.76 7.63
N THR A 219 3.94 7.36 8.90
CA THR A 219 4.30 6.04 9.42
C THR A 219 3.10 5.29 9.97
N ASN A 220 1.88 5.78 9.71
CA ASN A 220 0.62 5.24 10.22
C ASN A 220 0.63 5.06 11.75
N SER A 221 1.19 6.03 12.47
CA SER A 221 1.48 5.92 13.90
C SER A 221 0.70 6.90 14.77
N THR A 222 -0.40 7.47 14.28
CA THR A 222 -1.22 8.45 15.02
C THR A 222 -2.00 7.84 16.19
N ILE A 223 -2.32 6.54 16.12
CA ILE A 223 -2.97 5.82 17.22
C ILE A 223 -2.05 5.66 18.44
N SER A 224 -2.62 5.60 19.64
CA SER A 224 -1.86 5.34 20.87
C SER A 224 -2.71 4.74 21.99
N ASN A 225 -2.06 4.11 22.97
CA ASN A 225 -2.72 3.45 24.08
C ASN A 225 -1.89 3.61 25.36
N ASN A 226 -2.42 4.37 26.32
CA ASN A 226 -1.73 4.76 27.57
C ASN A 226 -0.37 5.42 27.31
N ALA A 227 -0.35 6.36 26.36
CA ALA A 227 0.87 7.06 25.97
C ALA A 227 1.45 7.90 27.11
N PRO A 228 2.77 7.89 27.31
CA PRO A 228 3.43 8.94 28.09
C PRO A 228 3.11 10.30 27.46
N SER A 229 2.85 11.31 28.28
CA SER A 229 2.58 12.67 27.82
C SER A 229 3.73 13.15 26.93
N THR A 230 3.49 13.17 25.61
CA THR A 230 4.46 13.63 24.61
C THR A 230 3.83 14.82 23.89
N SER A 231 4.52 15.95 23.89
CA SER A 231 4.08 17.14 23.15
C SER A 231 4.19 16.84 21.65
N VAL A 232 3.04 16.66 21.00
CA VAL A 232 2.92 16.49 19.55
C VAL A 232 1.99 17.58 19.03
N ASN A 233 2.16 17.97 17.77
CA ASN A 233 1.23 18.88 17.13
C ASN A 233 -0.15 18.21 17.07
N GLU A 234 -1.19 18.90 17.56
CA GLU A 234 -2.58 18.43 17.48
C GLU A 234 -3.06 18.24 16.04
N ARG A 235 -2.44 18.98 15.10
CA ARG A 235 -2.67 18.90 13.67
C ARG A 235 -1.35 18.68 12.96
N GLU A 236 -1.33 17.77 12.01
CA GLU A 236 -0.18 17.47 11.16
C GLU A 236 -0.56 17.76 9.71
N SER A 237 0.29 18.49 8.99
CA SER A 237 0.12 18.82 7.58
C SER A 237 1.48 19.06 6.94
N PHE A 238 1.85 18.23 5.98
CA PHE A 238 3.16 18.28 5.34
C PHE A 238 3.13 17.79 3.89
N LEU A 239 4.13 18.21 3.15
CA LEU A 239 4.51 17.62 1.86
C LEU A 239 5.62 16.61 2.11
N TYR A 240 5.67 15.56 1.28
CA TYR A 240 6.74 14.57 1.36
C TYR A 240 7.21 14.13 -0.03
N ALA A 241 8.46 13.67 -0.08
CA ALA A 241 9.04 12.98 -1.23
C ALA A 241 9.82 11.76 -0.74
N LYS A 242 9.71 10.63 -1.44
CA LYS A 242 10.41 9.38 -1.10
C LYS A 242 11.00 8.73 -2.34
N PRO A 243 12.04 9.32 -2.99
CA PRO A 243 12.78 8.62 -4.04
C PRO A 243 13.37 7.32 -3.48
N LEU A 244 13.18 6.22 -4.21
CA LEU A 244 13.54 4.87 -3.81
C LEU A 244 14.26 4.18 -4.97
N LEU A 245 15.39 3.55 -4.68
CA LEU A 245 16.04 2.60 -5.59
C LEU A 245 15.72 1.19 -5.10
N GLN A 246 15.22 0.35 -6.00
CA GLN A 246 14.83 -1.02 -5.71
C GLN A 246 15.48 -1.98 -6.70
N TYR A 247 16.01 -3.08 -6.17
CA TYR A 247 16.35 -4.27 -6.92
C TYR A 247 15.23 -5.30 -6.75
N VAL A 248 14.61 -5.70 -7.87
CA VAL A 248 13.61 -6.77 -7.91
C VAL A 248 14.34 -8.05 -8.26
N ALA A 249 14.40 -8.96 -7.30
CA ALA A 249 15.02 -10.27 -7.49
C ALA A 249 14.04 -11.27 -8.10
N TYR A 250 12.76 -11.14 -7.76
CA TYR A 250 11.69 -11.97 -8.28
C TYR A 250 10.33 -11.26 -8.17
N ASP A 251 9.52 -11.33 -9.22
CA ASP A 251 8.14 -10.85 -9.27
C ASP A 251 7.24 -11.86 -9.99
N ALA A 252 6.41 -12.58 -9.22
CA ALA A 252 5.49 -13.58 -9.75
C ALA A 252 4.45 -13.00 -10.73
N THR A 253 4.18 -11.69 -10.69
CA THR A 253 3.21 -11.04 -11.59
C THR A 253 3.74 -10.91 -13.01
N THR A 254 5.06 -10.99 -13.20
CA THR A 254 5.73 -10.99 -14.51
C THR A 254 6.31 -12.36 -14.85
N GLU A 255 6.97 -12.99 -13.88
CA GLU A 255 7.70 -14.25 -14.06
C GLU A 255 6.81 -15.48 -13.89
N GLY A 256 5.56 -15.32 -13.43
CA GLY A 256 4.66 -16.39 -13.02
C GLY A 256 5.15 -17.13 -11.77
N GLY A 257 4.31 -18.00 -11.20
CA GLY A 257 4.61 -18.70 -9.94
C GLY A 257 5.98 -19.42 -9.91
N LEU A 258 6.66 -19.35 -8.78
CA LEU A 258 8.05 -19.77 -8.60
C LEU A 258 8.20 -21.30 -8.62
N PHE A 259 7.18 -22.00 -8.12
CA PHE A 259 7.23 -23.46 -7.91
C PHE A 259 6.48 -24.25 -8.98
N ARG A 260 6.10 -23.59 -10.07
CA ARG A 260 5.34 -24.21 -11.16
C ARG A 260 6.08 -24.21 -12.48
N ASN A 261 5.84 -25.29 -13.23
CA ASN A 261 6.35 -25.44 -14.59
C ASN A 261 5.47 -24.70 -15.61
N ASP A 262 4.15 -24.88 -15.53
CA ASP A 262 3.19 -24.17 -16.37
C ASP A 262 2.73 -22.89 -15.68
N LYS A 263 3.27 -21.77 -16.15
CA LYS A 263 3.09 -20.44 -15.57
C LYS A 263 1.92 -19.67 -16.16
N GLY A 264 1.30 -20.19 -17.21
CA GLY A 264 0.31 -19.49 -18.01
C GLY A 264 0.79 -19.24 -19.44
N PRO A 265 -0.02 -18.52 -20.24
CA PRO A 265 0.21 -18.36 -21.67
C PRO A 265 1.47 -17.57 -22.00
N ILE A 266 1.87 -16.64 -21.13
CA ILE A 266 3.03 -15.78 -21.29
C ILE A 266 3.57 -15.37 -19.91
N THR A 267 4.90 -15.35 -19.79
CA THR A 267 5.68 -14.87 -18.64
C THR A 267 7.04 -14.41 -19.13
N PHE A 268 7.75 -13.58 -18.36
CA PHE A 268 9.05 -13.01 -18.72
C PHE A 268 10.07 -13.24 -17.62
#